data_AF-A0A563EPL7-F1
#
_entry.id   AF-A0A563EPL7-F1
#
_cell.length_a   1.000
_cell.length_b   1.000
_cell.length_c   1.000
_cell.angle_alpha   90.00
_cell.angle_beta   90.00
_cell.angle_gamma   90.00
#
_symmetry.space_group_name_H-M   'P 1'
#
loop_
_entity.id
_entity.type
_entity.pdbx_description
1 polymer ?
#
loop_
_entity_poly.entity_id
_entity_poly.type
_entity_poly.pdbx_seq_one_letter_code
_entity_poly.pdbx_strand_id
1 'polypeptide(L)'
;MTSLSTALAAQLENQRAALRRGAWRVGWKIGAGDRERMDGGFVVGHLTSETQLTSGQNHVERRGEQLHAHAAIAVTVGPDLSFSPALEIVDLSGTDEAGKIVADNVFHRAFVLGAPAPQTAEDARILVNGQCLASAPVPSDLVERVASVGWILESVGERLREGDRVLTGAVVQVPVRAGDDVVAEFGRLGRVSLTVSAA
;
A
#
# COMPACT_ATOMS: atom_id res chain seq x y z
N MET A 1 26.53 -0.97 -0.83
CA MET A 1 25.13 -1.01 -0.38
C MET A 1 24.49 0.34 -0.67
N THR A 2 23.34 0.36 -1.32
CA THR A 2 22.58 1.60 -1.59
C THR A 2 21.99 2.11 -0.28
N SER A 3 22.09 3.41 0.01
CA SER A 3 21.43 4.01 1.18
C SER A 3 19.92 4.14 0.97
N LEU A 4 19.14 4.20 2.06
CA LEU A 4 17.70 4.44 1.99
C LEU A 4 17.38 5.73 1.22
N SER A 5 18.12 6.82 1.49
CA SER A 5 17.95 8.10 0.81
C SER A 5 18.15 8.01 -0.71
N THR A 6 19.15 7.24 -1.16
CA THR A 6 19.42 7.04 -2.60
C THR A 6 18.30 6.22 -3.26
N ALA A 7 17.84 5.17 -2.61
CA ALA A 7 16.75 4.34 -3.11
C ALA A 7 15.43 5.14 -3.19
N LEU A 8 15.11 5.92 -2.17
CA LEU A 8 13.95 6.81 -2.16
C LEU A 8 14.04 7.89 -3.23
N ALA A 9 15.21 8.49 -3.45
CA ALA A 9 15.40 9.47 -4.51
C ALA A 9 15.09 8.88 -5.91
N ALA A 10 15.54 7.65 -6.17
CA ALA A 10 15.22 6.94 -7.41
C ALA A 10 13.71 6.65 -7.51
N GLN A 11 13.08 6.21 -6.43
CA GLN A 11 11.64 5.97 -6.36
C GLN A 11 10.82 7.25 -6.65
N LEU A 12 11.25 8.40 -6.10
CA LEU A 12 10.58 9.68 -6.31
C LEU A 12 10.67 10.15 -7.76
N GLU A 13 11.72 9.80 -8.50
CA GLU A 13 11.77 10.10 -9.93
C GLU A 13 10.70 9.32 -10.71
N ASN A 14 10.43 8.06 -10.34
CA ASN A 14 9.32 7.29 -10.91
C ASN A 14 7.97 7.95 -10.61
N GLN A 15 7.77 8.43 -9.37
CA GLN A 15 6.57 9.18 -8.99
C GLN A 15 6.43 10.45 -9.85
N ARG A 16 7.47 11.26 -9.95
CA ARG A 16 7.46 12.51 -10.75
C ARG A 16 7.19 12.22 -12.22
N ALA A 17 7.72 11.13 -12.76
CA ALA A 17 7.42 10.69 -14.11
C ALA A 17 5.93 10.36 -14.30
N ALA A 18 5.30 9.65 -13.35
CA ALA A 18 3.87 9.39 -13.36
C ALA A 18 3.05 10.69 -13.32
N LEU A 19 3.42 11.63 -12.45
CA LEU A 19 2.75 12.94 -12.35
C LEU A 19 2.87 13.75 -13.66
N ARG A 20 4.04 13.71 -14.31
CA ARG A 20 4.22 14.34 -15.65
C ARG A 20 3.36 13.69 -16.74
N ARG A 21 2.98 12.42 -16.59
CA ARG A 21 2.02 11.73 -17.48
C ARG A 21 0.56 12.03 -17.17
N GLY A 22 0.27 12.85 -16.16
CA GLY A 22 -1.07 13.26 -15.79
C GLY A 22 -1.68 12.50 -14.61
N ALA A 23 -0.93 11.60 -13.96
CA ALA A 23 -1.36 11.06 -12.68
C ALA A 23 -1.37 12.17 -11.61
N TRP A 24 -2.21 12.02 -10.59
CA TRP A 24 -2.12 12.84 -9.38
C TRP A 24 -1.58 12.04 -8.20
N ARG A 25 -1.03 12.77 -7.22
CA ARG A 25 -0.57 12.21 -5.96
C ARG A 25 -1.77 11.80 -5.10
N VAL A 26 -1.76 10.58 -4.60
CA VAL A 26 -2.78 10.06 -3.68
C VAL A 26 -2.22 9.97 -2.26
N GLY A 27 -0.97 9.57 -2.11
CA GLY A 27 -0.29 9.53 -0.81
C GLY A 27 0.86 8.53 -0.80
N TRP A 28 0.94 7.72 0.26
CA TRP A 28 2.10 6.88 0.57
C TRP A 28 1.68 5.52 1.15
N LYS A 29 2.61 4.58 1.14
CA LYS A 29 2.48 3.26 1.77
C LYS A 29 3.69 2.97 2.64
N ILE A 30 3.49 2.20 3.69
CA ILE A 30 4.57 1.66 4.53
C ILE A 30 4.93 0.26 4.04
N GLY A 31 6.22 0.05 3.80
CA GLY A 31 6.86 -1.28 3.74
C GLY A 31 7.44 -1.63 5.10
N ALA A 32 7.04 -2.80 5.62
CA ALA A 32 7.44 -3.28 6.95
C ALA A 32 8.01 -4.71 6.93
N GLY A 33 8.00 -5.37 5.77
CA GLY A 33 8.57 -6.68 5.56
C GLY A 33 10.09 -6.68 5.66
N ASP A 34 10.65 -7.85 5.90
CA ASP A 34 12.09 -8.01 6.14
C ASP A 34 12.92 -7.80 4.86
N ARG A 35 12.36 -8.07 3.67
CA ARG A 35 13.07 -7.96 2.38
C ARG A 35 13.32 -6.50 1.99
N GLU A 36 12.36 -5.62 2.25
CA GLU A 36 12.48 -4.20 1.96
C GLU A 36 13.13 -3.40 3.09
N ARG A 37 13.43 -4.02 4.24
CA ARG A 37 13.93 -3.32 5.42
C ARG A 37 15.31 -2.71 5.16
N MET A 38 15.43 -1.42 5.45
CA MET A 38 16.69 -0.67 5.41
C MET A 38 16.88 0.08 6.70
N ASP A 39 18.13 0.16 7.18
CA ASP A 39 18.51 0.91 8.38
C ASP A 39 17.68 0.57 9.65
N GLY A 40 17.16 -0.65 9.71
CA GLY A 40 16.38 -1.18 10.84
C GLY A 40 14.95 -0.64 10.97
N GLY A 41 14.48 0.19 10.04
CA GLY A 41 13.18 0.86 10.12
C GLY A 41 12.20 0.50 9.01
N PHE A 42 11.06 1.17 9.00
CA PHE A 42 10.10 1.13 7.89
C PHE A 42 10.69 1.81 6.65
N VAL A 43 10.19 1.40 5.49
CA VAL A 43 10.42 2.10 4.24
C VAL A 43 9.09 2.61 3.69
N VAL A 44 9.16 3.54 2.74
CA VAL A 44 7.95 4.13 2.15
C VAL A 44 7.92 3.93 0.65
N GLY A 45 6.72 3.77 0.11
CA GLY A 45 6.41 3.86 -1.31
C GLY A 45 5.38 4.94 -1.59
N HIS A 46 5.29 5.40 -2.83
CA HIS A 46 4.29 6.37 -3.27
C HIS A 46 3.04 5.72 -3.85
N LEU A 47 1.92 6.41 -3.68
CA LEU A 47 0.62 6.09 -4.28
C LEU A 47 0.20 7.22 -5.20
N THR A 48 -0.20 6.86 -6.43
CA THR A 48 -0.71 7.81 -7.43
C THR A 48 -2.00 7.28 -8.04
N SER A 49 -2.74 8.14 -8.76
CA SER A 49 -3.94 7.70 -9.49
C SER A 49 -3.65 6.70 -10.60
N GLU A 50 -2.40 6.57 -11.06
CA GLU A 50 -2.03 5.62 -12.12
C GLU A 50 -2.22 4.16 -11.67
N THR A 51 -2.06 3.88 -10.38
CA THR A 51 -2.21 2.55 -9.79
C THR A 51 -3.44 2.42 -8.90
N GLN A 52 -4.25 3.48 -8.80
CA GLN A 52 -5.49 3.46 -8.03
C GLN A 52 -6.62 2.82 -8.83
N LEU A 53 -7.25 1.82 -8.23
CA LEU A 53 -8.46 1.17 -8.73
C LEU A 53 -9.66 1.59 -7.88
N THR A 54 -10.83 1.58 -8.50
CA THR A 54 -12.13 1.65 -7.84
C THR A 54 -12.54 0.26 -7.38
N SER A 55 -13.26 0.16 -6.26
CA SER A 55 -13.74 -1.14 -5.78
C SER A 55 -14.54 -1.88 -6.85
N GLY A 56 -14.23 -3.17 -7.03
CA GLY A 56 -14.81 -4.03 -8.07
C GLY A 56 -14.12 -3.93 -9.43
N GLN A 57 -13.12 -3.06 -9.60
CA GLN A 57 -12.30 -3.06 -10.80
C GLN A 57 -11.30 -4.22 -10.82
N ASN A 58 -10.69 -4.40 -11.98
CA ASN A 58 -9.83 -5.53 -12.28
C ASN A 58 -8.35 -5.13 -12.29
N HIS A 59 -7.51 -5.94 -11.66
CA HIS A 59 -6.07 -5.92 -11.81
C HIS A 59 -5.65 -6.99 -12.83
N VAL A 60 -4.74 -6.64 -13.74
CA VAL A 60 -4.24 -7.57 -14.76
C VAL A 60 -2.88 -8.11 -14.29
N GLU A 61 -2.84 -9.38 -13.94
CA GLU A 61 -1.62 -10.10 -13.59
C GLU A 61 -0.71 -10.22 -14.81
N ARG A 62 0.55 -9.81 -14.65
CA ARG A 62 1.58 -9.94 -15.68
C ARG A 62 2.33 -11.25 -15.52
N ARG A 63 2.86 -11.75 -16.64
CA ARG A 63 3.63 -13.00 -16.65
C ARG A 63 4.82 -12.92 -15.69
N GLY A 64 4.87 -13.86 -14.74
CA GLY A 64 5.98 -14.04 -13.80
C GLY A 64 5.80 -13.32 -12.46
N GLU A 65 4.71 -12.59 -12.26
CA GLU A 65 4.40 -11.97 -10.97
C GLU A 65 4.05 -13.03 -9.91
N GLN A 66 4.34 -12.71 -8.65
CA GLN A 66 3.94 -13.49 -7.47
C GLN A 66 3.06 -12.59 -6.61
N LEU A 67 1.82 -12.42 -7.07
CA LEU A 67 0.91 -11.44 -6.49
C LEU A 67 0.47 -11.82 -5.08
N HIS A 68 0.41 -10.81 -4.22
CA HIS A 68 -0.19 -10.89 -2.91
C HIS A 68 -1.16 -9.74 -2.70
N ALA A 69 -2.26 -10.03 -2.02
CA ALA A 69 -3.24 -9.05 -1.58
C ALA A 69 -2.98 -8.69 -0.12
N HIS A 70 -3.01 -7.39 0.19
CA HIS A 70 -2.89 -6.82 1.53
C HIS A 70 -4.20 -6.15 1.92
N ALA A 71 -4.73 -6.49 3.09
CA ALA A 71 -5.72 -5.67 3.77
C ALA A 71 -4.95 -4.67 4.64
N ALA A 72 -5.17 -3.38 4.42
CA ALA A 72 -4.53 -2.31 5.17
C ALA A 72 -5.54 -1.24 5.59
N ILE A 73 -5.20 -0.46 6.62
CA ILE A 73 -5.91 0.78 6.93
C ILE A 73 -5.21 1.92 6.22
N ALA A 74 -5.97 2.75 5.50
CA ALA A 74 -5.48 4.03 5.02
C ALA A 74 -5.83 5.12 6.03
N VAL A 75 -4.84 5.89 6.46
CA VAL A 75 -5.06 7.09 7.28
C VAL A 75 -4.97 8.32 6.38
N THR A 76 -5.98 9.19 6.45
CA THR A 76 -5.98 10.48 5.79
C THR A 76 -5.25 11.51 6.64
N VAL A 77 -4.25 12.16 6.06
CA VAL A 77 -3.57 13.30 6.67
C VAL A 77 -4.47 14.53 6.62
N GLY A 78 -4.72 15.14 7.77
CA GLY A 78 -5.55 16.33 7.90
C GLY A 78 -5.65 16.76 9.37
N PRO A 79 -6.37 17.86 9.65
CA PRO A 79 -6.62 18.32 11.02
C PRO A 79 -7.39 17.26 11.83
N ASP A 80 -8.35 16.60 11.18
CA ASP A 80 -9.08 15.47 11.72
C ASP A 80 -8.65 14.20 10.98
N LEU A 81 -8.19 13.20 11.75
CA LEU A 81 -7.84 11.90 11.18
C LEU A 81 -9.11 11.17 10.70
N SER A 82 -9.01 10.55 9.53
CA SER A 82 -10.01 9.60 9.06
C SER A 82 -9.35 8.34 8.52
N PHE A 83 -10.05 7.23 8.68
CA PHE A 83 -9.59 5.89 8.36
C PHE A 83 -10.40 5.36 7.18
N SER A 84 -9.77 4.65 6.25
CA SER A 84 -10.46 4.00 5.13
C SER A 84 -10.01 2.56 5.02
N PRO A 85 -10.91 1.63 4.65
CA PRO A 85 -10.49 0.29 4.29
C PRO A 85 -9.66 0.36 2.99
N ALA A 86 -8.58 -0.39 2.93
CA ALA A 86 -7.74 -0.45 1.75
C ALA A 86 -7.36 -1.88 1.38
N LEU A 87 -7.29 -2.13 0.08
CA LEU A 87 -6.80 -3.36 -0.51
C LEU A 87 -5.66 -3.00 -1.43
N GLU A 88 -4.46 -3.50 -1.14
CA GLU A 88 -3.29 -3.33 -1.98
C GLU A 88 -2.92 -4.64 -2.66
N ILE A 89 -2.50 -4.57 -3.92
CA ILE A 89 -1.81 -5.63 -4.62
C ILE A 89 -0.32 -5.31 -4.67
N VAL A 90 0.47 -6.27 -4.23
CA VAL A 90 1.93 -6.25 -4.36
C VAL A 90 2.41 -7.42 -5.18
N ASP A 91 3.55 -7.25 -5.84
CA ASP A 91 4.26 -8.32 -6.53
C ASP A 91 5.55 -8.62 -5.79
N LEU A 92 5.60 -9.78 -5.13
CA LEU A 92 6.78 -10.23 -4.39
C LEU A 92 7.77 -10.98 -5.27
N SER A 93 7.51 -11.08 -6.58
CA SER A 93 8.49 -11.53 -7.55
C SER A 93 9.62 -10.50 -7.67
N GLY A 94 10.83 -10.98 -7.96
CA GLY A 94 11.98 -10.12 -8.18
C GLY A 94 13.09 -10.32 -7.16
N THR A 95 13.80 -9.23 -6.87
CA THR A 95 15.06 -9.25 -6.12
C THR A 95 14.84 -9.27 -4.60
N ASP A 96 15.84 -9.76 -3.86
CA ASP A 96 15.94 -9.65 -2.40
C ASP A 96 16.79 -8.44 -1.95
N GLU A 97 17.25 -7.62 -2.88
CA GLU A 97 18.01 -6.41 -2.58
C GLU A 97 17.10 -5.28 -2.10
N ALA A 98 17.08 -5.02 -0.78
CA ALA A 98 16.24 -4.00 -0.14
C ALA A 98 16.26 -2.63 -0.84
N GLY A 99 17.46 -2.14 -1.19
CA GLY A 99 17.59 -0.85 -1.88
C GLY A 99 16.92 -0.81 -3.25
N LYS A 100 16.93 -1.93 -3.98
CA LYS A 100 16.25 -2.04 -5.27
C LYS A 100 14.74 -2.19 -5.07
N ILE A 101 14.30 -2.94 -4.06
CA ILE A 101 12.88 -3.04 -3.69
C ILE A 101 12.31 -1.65 -3.37
N VAL A 102 13.01 -0.85 -2.58
CA VAL A 102 12.59 0.54 -2.26
C VAL A 102 12.57 1.41 -3.52
N ALA A 103 13.62 1.36 -4.35
CA ALA A 103 13.67 2.11 -5.60
C ALA A 103 12.51 1.75 -6.56
N ASP A 104 12.11 0.47 -6.58
CA ASP A 104 11.01 -0.07 -7.38
C ASP A 104 9.64 0.04 -6.67
N ASN A 105 9.52 0.99 -5.74
CA ASN A 105 8.28 1.33 -5.04
C ASN A 105 7.71 0.22 -4.13
N VAL A 106 8.59 -0.53 -3.46
CA VAL A 106 8.24 -1.45 -2.36
C VAL A 106 7.20 -2.48 -2.81
N PHE A 107 7.47 -3.19 -3.90
CA PHE A 107 6.58 -4.22 -4.48
C PHE A 107 5.20 -3.72 -4.95
N HIS A 108 4.92 -2.40 -4.94
CA HIS A 108 3.59 -1.87 -5.25
C HIS A 108 3.15 -2.18 -6.69
N ARG A 109 1.87 -2.58 -6.85
CA ARG A 109 1.24 -2.76 -8.17
C ARG A 109 -0.06 -1.98 -8.33
N ALA A 110 -0.98 -2.14 -7.39
CA ALA A 110 -2.28 -1.47 -7.44
C ALA A 110 -2.86 -1.32 -6.03
N PHE A 111 -3.85 -0.44 -5.88
CA PHE A 111 -4.58 -0.34 -4.62
C PHE A 111 -6.01 0.18 -4.82
N VAL A 112 -6.88 -0.16 -3.88
CA VAL A 112 -8.25 0.33 -3.77
C VAL A 112 -8.42 1.00 -2.42
N LEU A 113 -9.12 2.12 -2.38
CA LEU A 113 -9.52 2.83 -1.16
C LEU A 113 -11.04 2.84 -1.05
N GLY A 114 -11.55 2.57 0.15
CA GLY A 114 -12.96 2.75 0.48
C GLY A 114 -13.27 4.16 1.00
N ALA A 115 -14.50 4.33 1.46
CA ALA A 115 -14.94 5.59 2.05
C ALA A 115 -14.24 5.85 3.41
N PRO A 116 -13.89 7.11 3.72
CA PRO A 116 -13.32 7.47 5.00
C PRO A 116 -14.37 7.48 6.12
N ALA A 117 -13.96 7.09 7.32
CA ALA A 117 -14.73 7.13 8.55
C ALA A 117 -13.90 7.71 9.70
N PRO A 118 -14.53 8.27 10.76
CA PRO A 118 -13.81 8.83 11.90
C PRO A 118 -13.19 7.78 12.84
N GLN A 119 -13.60 6.52 12.72
CA GLN A 119 -13.13 5.41 13.56
C GLN A 119 -12.54 4.31 12.68
N THR A 120 -11.45 3.70 13.14
CA THR A 120 -10.85 2.52 12.52
C THR A 120 -11.61 1.23 12.87
N ALA A 121 -11.31 0.15 12.16
CA ALA A 121 -11.76 -1.19 12.49
C ALA A 121 -10.91 -1.82 13.62
N GLU A 122 -11.48 -2.82 14.30
CA GLU A 122 -10.77 -3.63 15.30
C GLU A 122 -9.96 -4.76 14.64
N ASP A 123 -10.49 -5.31 13.54
CA ASP A 123 -9.91 -6.40 12.79
C ASP A 123 -10.02 -6.18 11.28
N ALA A 124 -9.17 -6.87 10.53
CA ALA A 124 -9.23 -6.93 9.07
C ALA A 124 -9.04 -8.37 8.59
N ARG A 125 -9.69 -8.71 7.48
CA ARG A 125 -9.56 -10.02 6.83
C ARG A 125 -9.55 -9.91 5.32
N ILE A 126 -8.95 -10.91 4.67
CA ILE A 126 -9.03 -11.08 3.22
C ILE A 126 -9.82 -12.34 2.91
N LEU A 127 -10.81 -12.19 2.03
CA LEU A 127 -11.52 -13.27 1.39
C LEU A 127 -11.04 -13.39 -0.05
N VAL A 128 -10.76 -14.61 -0.48
CA VAL A 128 -10.47 -14.96 -1.87
C VAL A 128 -11.52 -15.94 -2.35
N ASN A 129 -12.24 -15.61 -3.42
CA ASN A 129 -13.35 -16.41 -3.95
C ASN A 129 -14.39 -16.77 -2.87
N GLY A 130 -14.68 -15.82 -1.98
CA GLY A 130 -15.61 -15.98 -0.85
C GLY A 130 -15.06 -16.74 0.36
N GLN A 131 -13.83 -17.23 0.33
CA GLN A 131 -13.20 -17.93 1.46
C GLN A 131 -12.25 -17.01 2.23
N CYS A 132 -12.43 -16.90 3.55
CA CYS A 132 -11.51 -16.14 4.41
C CYS A 132 -10.17 -16.87 4.53
N LEU A 133 -9.10 -16.28 3.98
CA LEU A 133 -7.77 -16.88 3.99
C LEU A 133 -6.88 -16.36 5.12
N ALA A 134 -7.11 -15.13 5.57
CA ALA A 134 -6.39 -14.55 6.70
C ALA A 134 -7.25 -13.50 7.41
N SER A 135 -7.07 -13.39 8.73
CA SER A 135 -7.70 -12.38 9.59
C SER A 135 -6.76 -12.02 10.73
N ALA A 136 -6.67 -10.74 11.08
CA ALA A 136 -5.86 -10.28 12.20
C ALA A 136 -6.44 -8.97 12.81
N PRO A 137 -6.14 -8.68 14.09
CA PRO A 137 -6.46 -7.38 14.66
C PRO A 137 -5.70 -6.25 13.97
N VAL A 138 -6.35 -5.10 13.82
CA VAL A 138 -5.73 -3.88 13.31
C VAL A 138 -4.72 -3.36 14.35
N PRO A 139 -3.49 -3.00 13.96
CA PRO A 139 -2.51 -2.42 14.88
C PRO A 139 -3.02 -1.12 15.52
N SER A 140 -2.73 -0.91 16.80
CA SER A 140 -3.14 0.31 17.52
C SER A 140 -2.25 1.53 17.21
N ASP A 141 -1.09 1.33 16.59
CA ASP A 141 -0.03 2.32 16.35
C ASP A 141 -0.14 3.03 14.97
N LEU A 142 -1.34 3.11 14.41
CA LEU A 142 -1.54 3.65 13.04
C LEU A 142 -1.06 5.10 12.91
N VAL A 143 -1.24 5.92 13.94
CA VAL A 143 -0.90 7.35 13.91
C VAL A 143 0.62 7.54 14.01
N GLU A 144 1.27 6.76 14.86
CA GLU A 144 2.72 6.70 15.02
C GLU A 144 3.41 6.25 13.74
N ARG A 145 2.79 5.30 13.01
CA ARG A 145 3.22 4.88 11.68
C ARG A 145 3.15 6.01 10.66
N VAL A 146 2.07 6.80 10.65
CA VAL A 146 1.95 7.98 9.78
C VAL A 146 3.01 9.03 10.12
N ALA A 147 3.26 9.29 11.41
CA ALA A 147 4.35 10.18 11.84
C ALA A 147 5.71 9.69 11.33
N SER A 148 5.96 8.38 11.39
CA SER A 148 7.18 7.75 10.86
C SER A 148 7.36 8.00 9.35
N VAL A 149 6.27 7.95 8.58
CA VAL A 149 6.29 8.32 7.15
C VAL A 149 6.73 9.77 6.96
N GLY A 150 6.22 10.69 7.79
CA GLY A 150 6.64 12.10 7.79
C GLY A 150 8.15 12.25 7.92
N TRP A 151 8.75 11.65 8.95
CA TRP A 151 10.19 11.70 9.19
C TRP A 151 11.04 11.11 8.05
N ILE A 152 10.58 9.98 7.47
CA ILE A 152 11.27 9.35 6.34
C ILE A 152 11.24 10.28 5.11
N LEU A 153 10.10 10.89 4.81
CA LEU A 153 9.98 11.80 3.66
C LEU A 153 10.82 13.06 3.83
N GLU A 154 10.88 13.63 5.04
CA GLU A 154 11.71 14.80 5.33
C GLU A 154 13.20 14.53 5.05
N SER A 155 13.67 13.31 5.30
CA SER A 155 15.06 12.91 5.02
C SER A 155 15.47 13.00 3.54
N VAL A 156 14.49 13.08 2.64
CA VAL A 156 14.68 13.21 1.18
C VAL A 156 14.07 14.48 0.61
N GLY A 157 13.76 15.46 1.48
CA GLY A 157 13.21 16.76 1.07
C GLY A 157 11.74 16.71 0.60
N GLU A 158 11.04 15.61 0.88
CA GLU A 158 9.59 15.49 0.68
C GLU A 158 8.85 15.69 2.00
N ARG A 159 7.52 15.73 1.95
CA ARG A 159 6.68 15.82 3.15
C ARG A 159 5.30 15.23 2.91
N LEU A 160 4.63 14.82 3.99
CA LEU A 160 3.19 14.61 3.97
C LEU A 160 2.46 15.93 3.69
N ARG A 161 1.36 15.87 2.96
CA ARG A 161 0.47 17.00 2.67
C ARG A 161 -0.93 16.65 3.14
N GLU A 162 -1.70 17.67 3.49
CA GLU A 162 -3.12 17.50 3.76
C GLU A 162 -3.80 16.80 2.58
N GLY A 163 -4.66 15.83 2.89
CA GLY A 163 -5.33 14.97 1.93
C GLY A 163 -4.57 13.70 1.55
N ASP A 164 -3.27 13.57 1.87
CA ASP A 164 -2.54 12.33 1.59
C ASP A 164 -3.20 11.13 2.29
N ARG A 165 -3.28 10.01 1.57
CA ARG A 165 -3.70 8.72 2.09
C ARG A 165 -2.47 7.87 2.38
N VAL A 166 -2.29 7.45 3.63
CA VAL A 166 -1.15 6.62 4.05
C VAL A 166 -1.63 5.21 4.33
N LEU A 167 -1.24 4.23 3.51
CA LEU A 167 -1.42 2.81 3.83
C LEU A 167 -0.43 2.41 4.92
N THR A 168 -0.93 2.07 6.10
CA THR A 168 -0.10 1.89 7.32
C THR A 168 0.61 0.54 7.42
N GLY A 169 0.71 -0.19 6.30
CA GLY A 169 1.22 -1.56 6.23
C GLY A 169 0.10 -2.60 6.25
N ALA A 170 0.42 -3.82 5.82
CA ALA A 170 -0.54 -4.93 5.79
C ALA A 170 -0.93 -5.36 7.21
N VAL A 171 -2.24 -5.43 7.47
CA VAL A 171 -2.81 -6.12 8.63
C VAL A 171 -2.78 -7.63 8.40
N VAL A 172 -3.17 -8.05 7.20
CA VAL A 172 -2.99 -9.42 6.70
C VAL A 172 -2.56 -9.40 5.24
N GLN A 173 -1.84 -10.45 4.84
CA GLN A 173 -1.33 -10.66 3.48
C GLN A 173 -1.62 -12.10 3.05
N VAL A 174 -2.11 -12.29 1.83
CA VAL A 174 -2.35 -13.61 1.24
C VAL A 174 -1.93 -13.65 -0.23
N PRO A 175 -1.43 -14.79 -0.76
CA PRO A 175 -1.17 -14.94 -2.18
C PRO A 175 -2.47 -14.90 -2.98
N VAL A 176 -2.43 -14.32 -4.18
CA VAL A 176 -3.55 -14.25 -5.14
C VAL A 176 -3.02 -14.49 -6.55
N ARG A 177 -3.89 -14.85 -7.49
CA ARG A 177 -3.52 -15.15 -8.89
C ARG A 177 -4.66 -14.80 -9.84
N ALA A 178 -4.40 -14.79 -11.15
CA ALA A 178 -5.44 -14.66 -12.15
C ALA A 178 -6.62 -15.63 -11.92
N GLY A 179 -7.83 -15.08 -12.00
CA GLY A 179 -9.09 -15.76 -11.74
C GLY A 179 -9.67 -15.48 -10.35
N ASP A 180 -8.91 -14.89 -9.43
CA ASP A 180 -9.37 -14.65 -8.07
C ASP A 180 -10.24 -13.38 -7.94
N ASP A 181 -11.35 -13.50 -7.21
CA ASP A 181 -12.08 -12.37 -6.62
C ASP A 181 -11.55 -12.13 -5.21
N VAL A 182 -11.07 -10.92 -4.93
CA VAL A 182 -10.39 -10.57 -3.69
C VAL A 182 -11.16 -9.48 -2.97
N VAL A 183 -11.50 -9.72 -1.71
CA VAL A 183 -12.22 -8.78 -0.85
C VAL A 183 -11.44 -8.56 0.45
N ALA A 184 -11.14 -7.31 0.78
CA ALA A 184 -10.66 -6.93 2.11
C ALA A 184 -11.82 -6.36 2.93
N GLU A 185 -12.09 -6.94 4.10
CA GLU A 185 -13.19 -6.56 4.99
C GLU A 185 -12.66 -6.07 6.35
N PHE A 186 -13.30 -5.02 6.87
CA PHE A 186 -12.87 -4.28 8.07
C PHE A 186 -14.07 -3.99 9.00
N GLY A 187 -14.96 -4.98 9.16
CA GLY A 187 -16.17 -4.83 9.99
C GLY A 187 -17.01 -3.60 9.60
N ARG A 188 -17.25 -2.71 10.56
CA ARG A 188 -18.05 -1.48 10.36
C ARG A 188 -17.37 -0.42 9.49
N LEU A 189 -16.04 -0.47 9.36
CA LEU A 189 -15.30 0.43 8.48
C LEU A 189 -15.62 0.16 7.00
N GLY A 190 -16.11 -1.04 6.70
CA GLY A 190 -16.58 -1.44 5.38
C GLY A 190 -15.65 -2.43 4.70
N ARG A 191 -15.76 -2.50 3.38
CA ARG A 191 -14.99 -3.43 2.55
C ARG A 191 -14.63 -2.82 1.21
N VAL A 192 -13.57 -3.33 0.61
CA VAL A 192 -13.15 -3.03 -0.75
C VAL A 192 -12.80 -4.33 -1.47
N SER A 193 -12.95 -4.34 -2.79
CA SER A 193 -12.71 -5.52 -3.60
C SER A 193 -12.04 -5.20 -4.93
N LEU A 194 -11.43 -6.21 -5.52
CA LEU A 194 -10.99 -6.23 -6.92
C LEU A 194 -10.97 -7.67 -7.42
N THR A 195 -10.95 -7.84 -8.74
CA THR A 195 -10.65 -9.13 -9.38
C THR A 195 -9.23 -9.12 -9.92
N VAL A 196 -8.59 -10.29 -9.96
CA VAL A 196 -7.33 -10.51 -10.66
C VAL A 196 -7.61 -11.27 -11.94
N SER A 197 -7.15 -10.75 -13.08
CA SER A 197 -7.31 -11.36 -14.40
C SER A 197 -5.95 -11.67 -15.01
N ALA A 198 -5.93 -12.60 -15.97
CA ALA A 198 -4.75 -12.82 -16.80
C ALA A 198 -4.62 -11.69 -17.84
N ALA A 199 -3.37 -11.35 -18.19
CA ALA A 199 -3.04 -10.47 -19.31
C ALA A 199 -3.42 -11.02 -20.69
#